data_AF-A0A162NFZ4-F1
#
_entry.id   AF-A0A162NFZ4-F1
#
_cell.length_a   1.000
_cell.length_b   1.000
_cell.length_c   1.000
_cell.angle_alpha   90.00
_cell.angle_beta   90.00
_cell.angle_gamma   90.00
#
_symmetry.space_group_name_H-M   'P 1'
#
loop_
_entity.id
_entity.type
_entity.pdbx_description
1 polymer ?
#
loop_
_entity_poly.entity_id
_entity_poly.type
_entity_poly.pdbx_seq_one_letter_code
_entity_poly.pdbx_strand_id
1 'polypeptide(L)'
;SNTQLVGSIQLNHTLSNVLPPPGYNRQRPHVFAIQKPDGGVFLYQASSAEQANEWVATCNYWAARRSKEPLAGGVSNMEYGW
;
A
#
# COMPACT_ATOMS: atom_id res chain seq x y z
N SER A 1 23.28 9.39 -15.58
CA SER A 1 22.74 9.30 -14.20
C SER A 1 22.26 7.88 -13.96
N ASN A 2 22.93 7.13 -13.08
CA ASN A 2 22.62 5.71 -12.84
C ASN A 2 21.49 5.65 -11.79
N THR A 3 20.26 5.33 -12.20
CA THR A 3 19.12 5.22 -11.27
C THR A 3 19.28 3.94 -10.46
N GLN A 4 19.86 4.04 -9.27
CA GLN A 4 20.10 2.90 -8.41
C GLN A 4 18.88 2.68 -7.51
N LEU A 5 18.31 1.48 -7.54
CA LEU A 5 17.20 1.10 -6.67
C LEU A 5 17.70 1.04 -5.22
N VAL A 6 17.21 1.94 -4.36
CA VAL A 6 17.62 2.03 -2.94
C VAL A 6 16.86 1.03 -2.07
N GLY A 7 15.71 0.53 -2.54
CA GLY A 7 14.93 -0.49 -1.85
C GLY A 7 13.64 -0.82 -2.60
N SER A 8 13.00 -1.92 -2.21
CA SER A 8 11.68 -2.31 -2.71
C SER A 8 10.81 -2.80 -1.57
N ILE A 9 9.50 -2.57 -1.68
CA ILE A 9 8.50 -2.95 -0.68
C ILE A 9 7.42 -3.73 -1.42
N GLN A 10 7.10 -4.92 -0.92
CA GLN A 10 5.97 -5.68 -1.43
C GLN A 10 4.68 -5.12 -0.81
N LEU A 11 3.77 -4.64 -1.67
CA LEU A 11 2.48 -4.08 -1.25
C LEU A 11 1.39 -5.15 -1.02
N ASN A 12 1.74 -6.44 -1.10
CA ASN A 12 0.78 -7.52 -0.88
C ASN A 12 0.30 -7.48 0.56
N HIS A 13 -1.02 -7.39 0.74
CA HIS A 13 -1.69 -7.31 2.04
C HIS A 13 -1.20 -6.14 2.91
N THR A 14 -0.60 -5.10 2.31
CA THR A 14 -0.19 -3.91 3.06
C THR A 14 -1.35 -2.93 3.21
N LEU A 15 -1.40 -2.24 4.35
CA LEU A 15 -2.34 -1.15 4.59
C LEU A 15 -1.58 0.17 4.74
N SER A 16 -1.99 1.18 3.98
CA SER A 16 -1.43 2.51 4.04
C SER A 16 -2.42 3.49 4.68
N ASN A 17 -1.93 4.38 5.55
CA ASN A 17 -2.75 5.43 6.15
C ASN A 17 -1.92 6.69 6.45
N VAL A 18 -2.54 7.86 6.41
CA VAL A 18 -1.94 9.13 6.82
C VAL A 18 -1.99 9.22 8.34
N LEU A 19 -0.93 9.73 8.97
CA LEU A 19 -0.95 9.95 10.41
C LEU A 19 -1.86 11.14 10.76
N PRO A 20 -2.78 10.99 11.73
CA PRO A 20 -3.66 12.07 12.13
C PRO A 20 -2.86 13.25 12.71
N PRO A 21 -3.35 14.49 12.59
CA PRO A 21 -2.72 15.66 13.18
C PRO A 21 -2.44 15.44 14.69
N PRO A 22 -1.23 15.79 15.20
CA PRO A 22 -0.20 16.66 14.62
C PRO A 22 0.78 15.97 13.65
N GLY A 23 0.48 14.76 13.18
CA GLY A 23 1.39 13.93 12.38
C GLY A 23 2.35 13.15 13.26
N TYR A 24 3.55 12.85 12.77
CA TYR A 24 4.57 12.14 13.54
C TYR A 24 5.28 13.05 14.56
N ASN A 25 5.60 14.28 14.15
CA ASN A 25 6.24 15.30 14.99
C ASN A 25 6.04 16.69 14.35
N ARG A 26 6.20 17.79 15.10
CA ARG A 26 6.11 19.17 14.59
C ARG A 26 7.01 19.46 13.38
N GLN A 27 8.14 18.75 13.26
CA GLN A 27 9.05 18.87 12.11
C GLN A 27 8.65 18.02 10.89
N ARG A 28 7.75 17.04 11.08
CA ARG A 28 7.28 16.12 10.04
C ARG A 28 5.76 15.97 10.11
N PRO A 29 5.02 17.02 9.69
CA PRO A 29 3.56 17.03 9.78
C PRO A 29 2.89 16.16 8.72
N HIS A 30 3.55 15.91 7.59
CA HIS A 30 2.98 15.18 6.44
C HIS A 30 3.63 13.79 6.33
N VAL A 31 3.19 12.85 7.16
CA VAL A 31 3.73 11.50 7.19
C VAL A 31 2.61 10.49 6.95
N PHE A 32 2.90 9.50 6.12
CA PHE A 32 2.05 8.33 5.96
C PHE A 32 2.81 7.06 6.36
N ALA A 33 2.06 6.09 6.85
CA ALA A 33 2.57 4.79 7.26
C ALA A 33 2.11 3.73 6.26
N ILE A 34 3.02 2.80 5.92
CA ILE A 34 2.70 1.54 5.25
C ILE A 34 2.92 0.41 6.27
N GLN A 35 1.83 -0.25 6.66
CA GLN A 35 1.85 -1.44 7.50
C GLN A 35 1.92 -2.68 6.62
N LYS A 36 2.90 -3.53 6.89
CA LYS A 36 3.02 -4.85 6.28
C LYS A 36 2.26 -5.91 7.07
N PRO A 37 1.85 -7.01 6.40
CA PRO A 37 1.21 -8.13 7.08
C PRO A 37 2.10 -8.83 8.12
N ASP A 38 3.43 -8.72 8.06
CA ASP A 38 4.35 -9.25 9.08
C ASP A 38 4.46 -8.37 10.33
N GLY A 39 3.69 -7.27 10.41
CA GLY A 39 3.72 -6.33 11.54
C GLY A 39 4.76 -5.22 11.41
N GLY A 40 5.63 -5.25 10.40
CA GLY A 40 6.56 -4.15 10.11
C GLY A 40 5.84 -2.88 9.63
N VAL A 41 6.25 -1.72 10.12
CA VAL A 41 5.67 -0.41 9.74
C VAL A 41 6.76 0.48 9.16
N PHE A 42 6.52 1.00 7.95
CA PHE A 42 7.39 2.00 7.32
C PHE A 42 6.73 3.37 7.33
N LEU A 43 7.51 4.40 7.65
CA LEU A 43 7.04 5.79 7.72
C LEU A 43 7.70 6.59 6.60
N TYR A 44 6.88 7.28 5.82
CA TYR A 44 7.33 8.12 4.71
C TYR A 44 6.83 9.54 4.91
N GLN A 45 7.72 10.50 4.73
CA GLN A 45 7.37 11.91 4.75
C GLN A 45 7.10 12.41 3.33
N ALA A 46 5.95 13.04 3.15
CA ALA A 46 5.58 13.77 1.94
C ALA A 46 5.87 15.27 2.11
N SER A 47 5.88 16.01 1.00
CA SER A 47 6.04 17.47 1.01
C SER A 47 4.76 18.21 1.38
N SER A 48 3.59 17.59 1.20
CA SER A 48 2.28 18.16 1.54
C SER A 48 1.30 17.09 2.03
N ALA A 49 0.21 17.52 2.68
CA ALA A 49 -0.87 16.65 3.11
C ALA A 49 -1.60 15.99 1.93
N GLU A 50 -1.77 16.72 0.82
CA GLU A 50 -2.38 16.21 -0.40
C GLU A 50 -1.54 15.08 -1.00
N GLN A 51 -0.22 15.30 -1.11
CA GLN A 51 0.70 14.29 -1.61
C GLN A 51 0.73 13.04 -0.70
N ALA A 52 0.65 13.21 0.63
CA ALA A 52 0.53 12.07 1.55
C ALA A 52 -0.75 11.25 1.30
N ASN A 53 -1.87 11.92 1.06
CA ASN A 53 -3.15 11.25 0.75
C ASN A 53 -3.08 10.53 -0.62
N GLU A 54 -2.49 11.15 -1.64
CA GLU A 54 -2.30 10.54 -2.95
C GLU A 54 -1.42 9.29 -2.87
N TRP A 55 -0.33 9.33 -2.11
CA TRP A 55 0.51 8.16 -1.87
C TRP A 55 -0.24 7.05 -1.16
N VAL A 56 -1.00 7.38 -0.11
CA VAL A 56 -1.82 6.40 0.61
C VAL A 56 -2.85 5.75 -0.30
N ALA A 57 -3.57 6.55 -1.10
CA ALA A 57 -4.55 6.04 -2.07
C ALA A 57 -3.89 5.14 -3.11
N THR A 58 -2.73 5.54 -3.63
CA THR A 58 -1.96 4.77 -4.62
C THR A 58 -1.48 3.44 -4.03
N CYS A 59 -0.86 3.47 -2.84
CA CYS A 59 -0.37 2.27 -2.17
C CYS A 59 -1.51 1.30 -1.85
N ASN A 60 -2.64 1.79 -1.31
CA ASN A 60 -3.80 0.97 -1.02
C ASN A 60 -4.44 0.39 -2.29
N TYR A 61 -4.50 1.19 -3.37
CA TYR A 61 -5.01 0.73 -4.66
C TYR A 61 -4.18 -0.44 -5.22
N TRP A 62 -2.85 -0.29 -5.25
CA TRP A 62 -1.95 -1.35 -5.71
C TRP A 62 -1.93 -2.54 -4.77
N ALA A 63 -1.99 -2.32 -3.46
CA ALA A 63 -2.11 -3.39 -2.47
C ALA A 63 -3.36 -4.23 -2.74
N ALA A 64 -4.53 -3.61 -2.93
CA ALA A 64 -5.78 -4.32 -3.25
C ALA A 64 -5.67 -5.10 -4.58
N ARG A 65 -5.02 -4.52 -5.60
CA ARG A 65 -4.83 -5.18 -6.90
C ARG A 65 -3.86 -6.36 -6.83
N ARG A 66 -2.80 -6.25 -6.02
CA ARG A 66 -1.75 -7.27 -5.88
C ARG A 66 -2.11 -8.35 -4.87
N SER A 67 -2.99 -8.05 -3.91
CA SER A 67 -3.52 -8.98 -2.90
C SER A 67 -4.64 -9.87 -3.42
N LYS A 68 -5.20 -9.58 -4.60
CA LYS A 68 -6.04 -10.56 -5.29
C LYS A 68 -5.13 -11.70 -5.72
N GLU A 69 -5.23 -12.82 -5.01
CA GLU A 69 -4.73 -14.10 -5.47
C GLU A 69 -5.18 -14.30 -6.93
N PRO A 70 -4.34 -14.83 -7.83
CA PRO A 70 -4.85 -15.26 -9.10
C PRO A 70 -5.92 -16.31 -8.79
N LEU A 71 -7.17 -16.06 -9.20
CA LEU A 71 -8.14 -17.12 -9.38
C LEU A 71 -7.64 -17.98 -10.56
N ALA A 72 -6.51 -18.68 -10.39
CA ALA A 72 -6.05 -19.77 -11.24
C ALA A 72 -6.98 -20.95 -10.96
N GLY A 73 -8.23 -20.78 -11.36
CA GLY A 73 -9.35 -21.60 -10.92
C GLY A 73 -10.69 -21.11 -11.43
N GLY A 74 -10.73 -20.09 -12.31
CA GLY A 74 -11.85 -19.90 -13.23
C GLY A 74 -11.89 -21.00 -14.30
N VAL A 75 -11.74 -22.26 -13.92
CA VAL A 75 -12.24 -23.35 -14.75
C VAL A 75 -13.74 -23.23 -14.61
N SER A 76 -14.38 -22.73 -15.66
CA SER A 76 -15.80 -22.97 -15.90
C SER A 76 -16.01 -24.47 -15.84
N ASN A 77 -16.35 -25.02 -14.68
CA ASN A 77 -16.77 -26.39 -14.57
C ASN A 77 -18.24 -26.44 -14.99
N MET A 78 -18.40 -26.79 -16.27
CA MET A 78 -19.46 -27.61 -16.82
C MET A 78 -20.34 -28.37 -15.81
N GLU A 79 -21.59 -28.59 -16.25
CA GLU A 79 -22.52 -29.66 -15.88
C GLU A 79 -23.49 -29.48 -14.69
N TYR A 80 -24.73 -29.16 -15.06
CA TYR A 80 -25.99 -29.90 -14.79
C TYR A 80 -26.31 -30.41 -13.37
N GLY A 81 -27.52 -30.05 -12.88
CA GLY A 81 -28.21 -30.58 -11.67
C GLY A 81 -28.62 -29.43 -10.74
N TRP A 82 -29.90 -29.09 -10.52
CA TRP A 82 -31.10 -29.88 -10.24
C TRP A 82 -32.34 -29.35 -10.96
#